data_AF-A0ABD5DSZ5-F1
#
_entry.id   AF-A0ABD5DSZ5-F1
#
_cell.length_a   1.000
_cell.length_b   1.000
_cell.length_c   1.000
_cell.angle_alpha   90.00
_cell.angle_beta   90.00
_cell.angle_gamma   90.00
#
_symmetry.space_group_name_H-M   'P 1'
#
loop_
_entity.id
_entity.type
_entity.pdbx_description
1 polymer ?
#
loop_
_entity_poly.entity_id
_entity_poly.type
_entity_poly.pdbx_seq_one_letter_code
_entity_poly.pdbx_strand_id
1 'polypeptide(L)'
;VSVVLVGVAGTIINNGIVSDKNNNRWLLPAQVVIPSEGEIVTTAIAEKPGAILALPNSVTTISTPTRGWQSVNNPQASTLGAPVESNAKLRQRQALSTAIPSRSYTEGILGALFSLDGVSRCKVYENKKSFVDPLGLPPKSLAVVVAGGNDQLIAETIRVKKAPGCDLYGNTTVIRPTVYG
;
A
#
# COMPACT_ATOMS: atom_id res chain seq x y z
N VAL A 1 -3.73 -19.89 0.95
CA VAL A 1 -3.47 -20.79 -0.20
C VAL A 1 -4.77 -21.41 -0.64
N SER A 2 -5.04 -21.47 -1.94
CA SER A 2 -6.16 -22.26 -2.47
C SER A 2 -5.73 -23.71 -2.60
N VAL A 3 -6.46 -24.61 -1.96
CA VAL A 3 -6.14 -26.04 -1.88
C VAL A 3 -7.36 -26.84 -2.32
N VAL A 4 -7.11 -27.87 -3.12
CA VAL A 4 -8.07 -28.85 -3.60
C VAL A 4 -8.06 -30.05 -2.67
N LEU A 5 -9.23 -30.44 -2.19
CA LEU A 5 -9.45 -31.60 -1.34
C LEU A 5 -10.25 -32.64 -2.14
N VAL A 6 -9.81 -33.89 -2.10
CA VAL A 6 -10.52 -35.01 -2.75
C VAL A 6 -10.90 -36.05 -1.70
N GLY A 7 -12.12 -36.58 -1.80
CA GLY A 7 -12.62 -37.58 -0.89
C GLY A 7 -14.03 -38.07 -1.20
N VAL A 8 -14.61 -38.79 -0.24
CA VAL A 8 -15.95 -39.35 -0.33
C VAL A 8 -16.99 -38.25 -0.17
N ALA A 9 -18.00 -38.25 -1.04
CA ALA A 9 -19.13 -37.32 -0.97
C ALA A 9 -19.80 -37.32 0.40
N GLY A 10 -20.07 -36.12 0.94
CA GLY A 10 -20.68 -35.94 2.26
C GLY A 10 -19.72 -36.01 3.43
N THR A 11 -18.40 -36.15 3.18
CA THR A 11 -17.39 -36.09 4.25
C THR A 11 -17.31 -34.67 4.81
N ILE A 12 -17.41 -34.54 6.14
CA ILE A 12 -17.27 -33.28 6.87
C ILE A 12 -15.87 -33.26 7.52
N ILE A 13 -15.05 -32.30 7.09
CA ILE A 13 -13.73 -32.04 7.67
C ILE A 13 -13.86 -30.85 8.61
N ASN A 14 -13.62 -31.07 9.90
CA ASN A 14 -13.65 -30.02 10.92
C ASN A 14 -12.23 -29.64 11.34
N ASN A 15 -11.90 -28.35 11.28
CA ASN A 15 -10.58 -27.81 11.64
C ASN A 15 -9.40 -28.63 11.06
N GLY A 16 -9.50 -29.02 9.79
CA GLY A 16 -8.50 -29.87 9.16
C GLY A 16 -7.16 -29.16 9.01
N ILE A 17 -6.05 -29.86 9.24
CA ILE A 17 -4.69 -29.34 9.08
C ILE A 17 -3.98 -30.13 7.99
N VAL A 18 -3.33 -29.41 7.09
CA VAL A 18 -2.51 -29.97 6.00
C VAL A 18 -1.10 -29.39 6.07
N SER A 19 -0.12 -30.17 5.65
CA SER A 19 1.28 -29.80 5.67
C SER A 19 1.89 -29.82 4.27
N ASP A 20 2.82 -28.90 4.07
CA ASP A 20 3.66 -28.81 2.88
C ASP A 20 4.91 -29.69 3.03
N LYS A 21 5.59 -30.03 1.93
CA LYS A 21 6.94 -30.63 1.88
C LYS A 21 7.97 -29.93 2.76
N ASN A 22 7.82 -28.63 2.97
CA ASN A 22 8.68 -27.82 3.86
C ASN A 22 8.27 -27.90 5.34
N ASN A 23 7.40 -28.83 5.74
CA ASN A 23 6.83 -28.96 7.10
C ASN A 23 6.05 -27.72 7.59
N ASN A 24 5.60 -26.86 6.67
CA ASN A 24 4.71 -25.75 6.99
C ASN A 24 3.29 -26.28 7.15
N ARG A 25 2.62 -25.88 8.24
CA ARG A 25 1.24 -26.29 8.54
C ARG A 25 0.25 -25.22 8.07
N TRP A 26 -0.83 -25.69 7.47
CA TRP A 26 -1.92 -24.90 6.91
C TRP A 26 -3.24 -25.39 7.50
N LEU A 27 -3.98 -24.47 8.13
CA LEU A 27 -5.30 -24.73 8.68
C LEU A 27 -6.36 -24.49 7.61
N LEU A 28 -7.25 -25.47 7.45
CA LEU A 28 -8.47 -25.36 6.68
C LEU A 28 -9.52 -24.57 7.49
N PRO A 29 -10.60 -24.11 6.83
CA PRO A 29 -11.74 -23.51 7.53
C PRO A 29 -12.34 -24.44 8.58
N ALA A 30 -13.10 -23.85 9.51
CA ALA A 30 -13.69 -24.58 10.64
C ALA A 30 -14.50 -25.80 10.21
N GLN A 31 -15.18 -25.71 9.07
CA GLN A 31 -15.92 -26.80 8.46
C GLN A 31 -15.78 -26.76 6.94
N VAL A 32 -15.43 -27.89 6.35
CA VAL A 32 -15.43 -28.11 4.89
C VAL A 32 -16.18 -29.39 4.59
N VAL A 33 -17.12 -29.34 3.65
CA VAL A 33 -17.93 -30.50 3.25
C VAL A 33 -17.58 -30.87 1.82
N ILE A 34 -17.22 -32.14 1.58
CA ILE A 34 -16.94 -32.64 0.23
C ILE A 34 -18.27 -32.84 -0.52
N PRO A 35 -18.48 -32.18 -1.67
CA PRO A 35 -19.71 -32.30 -2.46
C PRO A 35 -19.81 -33.67 -3.15
N SER A 36 -20.93 -33.93 -3.82
CA SER A 36 -21.17 -35.19 -4.54
C SER A 36 -20.15 -35.49 -5.63
N GLU A 37 -19.46 -34.48 -6.15
CA GLU A 37 -18.38 -34.62 -7.14
C GLU A 37 -17.11 -35.24 -6.56
N GLY A 38 -16.97 -35.28 -5.23
CA GLY A 38 -15.80 -35.85 -4.56
C GLY A 38 -14.58 -34.92 -4.49
N GLU A 39 -14.68 -33.70 -5.01
CA GLU A 39 -13.63 -32.68 -5.01
C GLU A 39 -14.17 -31.32 -4.52
N ILE A 40 -13.37 -30.57 -3.76
CA ILE A 40 -13.69 -29.20 -3.36
C ILE A 40 -12.45 -28.32 -3.27
N VAL A 41 -12.57 -27.08 -3.73
CA VAL A 41 -11.55 -26.03 -3.55
C VAL A 41 -11.87 -25.25 -2.28
N THR A 42 -10.89 -25.13 -1.39
CA THR A 42 -11.01 -24.33 -0.17
C THR A 42 -9.74 -23.51 0.09
N THR A 43 -9.85 -22.50 0.94
CA THR A 43 -8.74 -21.63 1.30
C THR A 43 -8.12 -22.07 2.62
N ALA A 44 -6.85 -22.48 2.59
CA ALA A 44 -6.06 -22.79 3.78
C ALA A 44 -5.20 -21.59 4.21
N ILE A 45 -5.06 -21.39 5.52
CA ILE A 45 -4.30 -20.30 6.15
C ILE A 45 -3.08 -20.89 6.85
N ALA A 46 -1.91 -20.26 6.73
CA ALA A 46 -0.71 -20.74 7.43
C ALA A 46 -0.88 -20.61 8.96
N GLU A 47 -0.48 -21.64 9.72
CA GLU A 47 -0.52 -21.61 11.19
C GLU A 47 0.42 -20.57 11.78
N LYS A 48 1.61 -20.45 11.19
CA LYS A 48 2.60 -19.45 11.59
C LYS A 48 2.44 -18.19 10.75
N PRO A 49 2.30 -16.99 11.36
CA PRO A 49 2.32 -15.75 10.63
C PRO A 49 3.71 -15.50 10.03
N GLY A 50 3.77 -15.18 8.74
CA GLY A 50 5.01 -14.91 8.03
C GLY A 50 4.86 -14.96 6.51
N ALA A 51 5.94 -14.63 5.79
CA ALA A 51 6.04 -14.77 4.34
C ALA A 51 6.28 -16.25 3.97
N ILE A 52 5.34 -17.12 4.34
CA ILE A 52 5.42 -18.56 4.05
C ILE A 52 4.90 -18.79 2.64
N LEU A 53 5.80 -19.17 1.75
CA LEU A 53 5.49 -19.53 0.37
C LEU A 53 5.26 -21.03 0.28
N ALA A 54 4.05 -21.44 -0.11
CA ALA A 54 3.81 -22.78 -0.66
C ALA A 54 3.98 -22.72 -2.18
N LEU A 55 4.79 -23.62 -2.72
CA LEU A 55 4.94 -23.81 -4.16
C LEU A 55 3.70 -24.54 -4.71
N PRO A 56 3.45 -24.54 -6.02
CA PRO A 56 2.44 -25.41 -6.60
C PRO A 56 2.75 -26.87 -6.30
N ASN A 57 1.73 -27.67 -6.00
CA ASN A 57 1.82 -29.10 -5.69
C ASN A 57 2.75 -29.45 -4.51
N SER A 58 2.84 -28.55 -3.52
CA SER A 58 3.70 -28.72 -2.36
C SER A 58 2.90 -29.12 -1.12
N VAL A 59 1.64 -28.68 -1.02
CA VAL A 59 0.71 -29.03 0.07
C VAL A 59 0.02 -30.37 -0.21
N THR A 60 0.70 -31.47 0.11
CA THR A 60 0.22 -32.83 -0.21
C THR A 60 -0.01 -33.73 1.01
N THR A 61 0.37 -33.30 2.21
CA THR A 61 0.31 -34.17 3.40
C THR A 61 -0.85 -33.77 4.31
N ILE A 62 -1.67 -34.75 4.70
CA ILE A 62 -2.81 -34.54 5.60
C ILE A 62 -2.32 -34.76 7.04
N SER A 63 -2.31 -33.72 7.86
CA SER A 63 -1.90 -33.82 9.27
C SER A 63 -3.03 -34.32 10.18
N THR A 64 -4.29 -34.04 9.84
CA THR A 64 -5.48 -34.49 10.58
C THR A 64 -6.32 -35.44 9.72
N PRO A 65 -6.05 -36.75 9.73
CA PRO A 65 -6.78 -37.70 8.89
C PRO A 65 -8.26 -37.72 9.29
N THR A 66 -9.14 -37.42 8.33
CA THR A 66 -10.60 -37.51 8.49
C THR A 66 -11.11 -38.66 7.64
N ARG A 67 -11.99 -39.51 8.20
CA ARG A 67 -12.55 -40.65 7.48
C ARG A 67 -13.33 -40.17 6.25
N GLY A 68 -12.86 -40.55 5.07
CA GLY A 68 -13.44 -40.10 3.78
C GLY A 68 -12.58 -39.05 3.06
N TRP A 69 -11.60 -38.44 3.70
CA TRP A 69 -10.64 -37.56 3.04
C TRP A 69 -9.47 -38.38 2.48
N GLN A 70 -9.27 -38.32 1.17
CA GLN A 70 -8.29 -39.16 0.45
C GLN A 70 -7.01 -38.41 0.10
N SER A 71 -7.12 -37.20 -0.44
CA SER A 71 -5.94 -36.43 -0.84
C SER A 71 -6.17 -34.92 -0.73
N VAL A 72 -5.05 -34.20 -0.71
CA VAL A 72 -5.02 -32.74 -0.73
C VAL A 72 -3.92 -32.28 -1.67
N ASN A 73 -4.18 -31.23 -2.45
CA ASN A 73 -3.20 -30.64 -3.35
C ASN A 73 -3.42 -29.13 -3.54
N ASN A 74 -2.39 -28.32 -3.72
CA ASN A 74 -2.53 -26.93 -4.16
C ASN A 74 -2.10 -26.76 -5.63
N PRO A 75 -3.03 -26.60 -6.59
CA PRO A 75 -2.66 -26.42 -8.00
C PRO A 75 -1.94 -25.09 -8.27
N GLN A 76 -2.13 -24.10 -7.39
CA GLN A 76 -1.54 -22.76 -7.50
C GLN A 76 -0.62 -22.46 -6.31
N ALA A 77 0.42 -21.66 -6.57
CA ALA A 77 1.32 -21.18 -5.51
C ALA A 77 0.56 -20.32 -4.49
N SER A 78 1.05 -20.28 -3.25
CA SER A 78 0.54 -19.35 -2.24
C SER A 78 0.78 -17.92 -2.67
N THR A 79 -0.23 -17.07 -2.48
CA THR A 79 0.02 -15.64 -2.30
C THR A 79 0.94 -15.47 -1.09
N LEU A 80 2.05 -14.77 -1.27
CA LEU A 80 2.96 -14.42 -0.17
C LEU A 80 2.17 -13.59 0.86
N GLY A 81 2.12 -14.08 2.11
CA GLY A 81 1.64 -13.27 3.22
C GLY A 81 2.54 -12.05 3.41
N ALA A 82 1.95 -10.92 3.80
CA ALA A 82 2.75 -9.78 4.22
C ALA A 82 3.54 -10.15 5.49
N PRO A 83 4.85 -9.87 5.56
CA PRO A 83 5.60 -10.07 6.80
C PRO A 83 4.97 -9.22 7.92
N VAL A 84 5.06 -9.71 9.16
CA VAL A 84 4.69 -8.93 10.36
C VAL A 84 5.34 -7.55 10.24
N GLU A 85 4.51 -6.50 10.26
CA GLU A 85 4.98 -5.13 10.14
C GLU A 85 5.97 -4.85 11.27
N SER A 86 7.25 -4.69 10.93
CA SER A 86 8.27 -4.34 11.91
C SER A 86 7.94 -2.98 12.53
N ASN A 87 8.16 -2.83 13.84
CA ASN A 87 7.93 -1.58 14.58
C ASN A 87 8.58 -0.35 13.90
N ALA A 88 9.67 -0.54 13.15
CA ALA A 88 10.31 0.53 12.37
C ALA A 88 9.45 1.00 11.18
N LYS A 89 8.81 0.08 10.45
CA LYS A 89 7.87 0.40 9.37
C LYS A 89 6.57 0.99 9.91
N LEU A 90 6.09 0.50 11.05
CA LEU A 90 4.93 1.09 11.74
C LEU A 90 5.22 2.53 12.18
N ARG A 91 6.42 2.82 12.69
CA ARG A 91 6.85 4.20 13.02
C ARG A 91 6.98 5.08 11.78
N GLN A 92 7.53 4.57 10.67
CA GLN A 92 7.56 5.30 9.40
C GLN A 92 6.14 5.60 8.88
N ARG A 93 5.24 4.61 8.92
CA ARG A 93 3.84 4.80 8.50
C ARG A 93 3.09 5.73 9.45
N GLN A 94 3.30 5.63 10.77
CA GLN A 94 2.74 6.57 11.73
C GLN A 94 3.25 7.98 11.45
N ALA A 95 4.54 8.18 11.23
CA ALA A 95 5.11 9.48 10.89
C ALA A 95 4.54 10.05 9.58
N LEU A 96 4.33 9.20 8.58
CA LEU A 96 3.69 9.61 7.32
C LEU A 96 2.19 9.92 7.52
N SER A 97 1.47 9.13 8.33
CA SER A 97 0.04 9.30 8.58
C SER A 97 -0.27 10.49 9.51
N THR A 98 0.62 10.83 10.44
CA THR A 98 0.50 12.01 11.31
C THR A 98 0.97 13.30 10.63
N ALA A 99 1.63 13.20 9.48
CA ALA A 99 1.98 14.34 8.63
C ALA A 99 0.87 14.73 7.63
N ILE A 100 -0.18 13.91 7.48
CA ILE A 100 -1.31 14.16 6.56
C ILE A 100 -2.25 15.30 7.03
N PRO A 101 -2.55 15.51 8.33
CA PRO A 101 -3.26 16.71 8.77
C PRO A 101 -2.27 17.87 8.87
N SER A 102 -2.24 18.66 7.80
CA SER A 102 -1.48 19.89 7.60
C SER A 102 -1.42 20.78 8.85
N ARG A 103 -0.23 20.93 9.45
CA ARG A 103 0.03 21.94 10.50
C ARG A 103 0.32 23.33 9.92
N SER A 104 0.70 23.44 8.65
CA SER A 104 0.74 24.69 7.90
C SER A 104 0.56 24.44 6.39
N TYR A 105 -0.12 25.35 5.68
CA TYR A 105 -0.24 25.32 4.21
C TYR A 105 1.15 25.22 3.54
N THR A 106 2.15 25.86 4.13
CA THR A 106 3.55 25.85 3.69
C THR A 106 4.17 24.45 3.72
N GLU A 107 3.91 23.68 4.79
CA GLU A 107 4.43 22.32 4.96
C GLU A 107 3.71 21.33 4.02
N GLY A 108 2.41 21.55 3.77
CA GLY A 108 1.65 20.77 2.80
C GLY A 108 2.17 20.93 1.36
N ILE A 109 2.58 22.15 0.98
CA ILE A 109 3.22 22.42 -0.31
C ILE A 109 4.59 21.73 -0.39
N LEU A 110 5.40 21.83 0.67
CA LEU A 110 6.71 21.17 0.73
C LEU A 110 6.60 19.65 0.58
N GLY A 111 5.71 19.01 1.34
CA GLY A 111 5.50 17.56 1.29
C GLY A 111 5.03 17.10 -0.10
N ALA A 112 4.11 17.84 -0.72
CA ALA A 112 3.64 17.53 -2.06
C ALA A 112 4.76 17.69 -3.11
N LEU A 113 5.60 18.70 -2.99
CA LEU A 113 6.74 18.90 -3.91
C LEU A 113 7.83 17.84 -3.74
N PHE A 114 8.13 17.41 -2.52
CA PHE A 114 9.07 16.30 -2.30
C PHE A 114 8.54 14.94 -2.74
N SER A 115 7.23 14.80 -2.92
CA SER A 115 6.64 13.58 -3.49
C SER A 115 6.75 13.48 -5.02
N LEU A 116 7.18 14.57 -5.70
CA LEU A 116 7.40 14.56 -7.14
C LEU A 116 8.76 13.95 -7.47
N ASP A 117 8.80 13.09 -8.48
CA ASP A 117 10.04 12.49 -8.97
C ASP A 117 11.00 13.56 -9.51
N GLY A 118 12.25 13.47 -9.06
CA GLY A 118 13.35 14.35 -9.50
C GLY A 118 13.53 15.64 -8.70
N VAL A 119 12.66 15.94 -7.72
CA VAL A 119 12.85 17.09 -6.82
C VAL A 119 13.93 16.79 -5.79
N SER A 120 15.05 17.52 -5.85
CA SER A 120 16.20 17.31 -4.96
C SER A 120 16.18 18.22 -3.73
N ARG A 121 15.73 19.46 -3.88
CA ARG A 121 15.60 20.44 -2.81
C ARG A 121 14.39 21.32 -3.06
N CYS A 122 13.64 21.62 -2.00
CA CYS A 122 12.52 22.53 -2.06
C CYS A 122 12.49 23.41 -0.81
N LYS A 123 12.20 24.70 -0.98
CA LYS A 123 11.97 25.64 0.12
C LYS A 123 10.84 26.60 -0.25
N VAL A 124 9.94 26.82 0.69
CA VAL A 124 8.80 27.72 0.52
C VAL A 124 8.98 28.92 1.44
N TYR A 125 8.77 30.11 0.89
CA TYR A 125 8.77 31.40 1.58
C TYR A 125 7.39 32.02 1.47
N GLU A 126 6.91 32.60 2.56
CA GLU A 126 5.58 33.21 2.63
C GLU A 126 5.68 34.59 3.29
N ASN A 127 5.08 35.59 2.67
CA ASN A 127 4.90 36.90 3.28
C ASN A 127 3.41 37.12 3.62
N LYS A 128 3.09 36.99 4.91
CA LYS A 128 1.73 37.23 5.46
C LYS A 128 1.42 38.69 5.72
N LYS A 129 2.41 39.58 5.61
CA LYS A 129 2.29 41.00 5.98
C LYS A 129 1.72 41.82 4.82
N SER A 130 1.24 43.01 5.14
CA SER A 130 0.75 44.00 4.16
C SER A 130 1.87 44.87 3.57
N PHE A 131 3.13 44.56 3.84
CA PHE A 131 4.31 45.25 3.30
C PHE A 131 5.36 44.25 2.83
N VAL A 132 6.33 44.72 2.05
CA VAL A 132 7.42 43.91 1.49
C VAL A 132 8.35 43.42 2.61
N ASP A 133 8.63 42.12 2.66
CA ASP A 133 9.50 41.52 3.68
C ASP A 133 10.99 41.76 3.35
N PRO A 134 11.96 41.61 4.29
CA PRO A 134 13.39 41.83 4.03
C PRO A 134 13.97 40.97 2.89
N LEU A 135 13.29 39.88 2.53
CA LEU A 135 13.64 39.03 1.39
C LEU A 135 13.10 39.54 0.04
N GLY A 136 12.45 40.70 0.02
CA GLY A 136 11.89 41.31 -1.19
C GLY A 136 10.54 40.74 -1.64
N LEU A 137 9.89 39.89 -0.83
CA LEU A 137 8.58 39.32 -1.19
C LEU A 137 7.46 40.37 -1.10
N PRO A 138 6.65 40.57 -2.16
CA PRO A 138 5.46 41.42 -2.12
C PRO A 138 4.51 41.07 -0.98
N PRO A 139 3.65 42.00 -0.54
CA PRO A 139 2.64 41.70 0.48
C PRO A 139 1.71 40.57 0.02
N LYS A 140 1.30 39.70 0.95
CA LYS A 140 0.40 38.56 0.71
C LYS A 140 0.85 37.60 -0.41
N SER A 141 2.16 37.41 -0.56
CA SER A 141 2.75 36.55 -1.60
C SER A 141 3.43 35.29 -1.05
N LEU A 142 3.51 34.28 -1.92
CA LEU A 142 4.20 33.02 -1.69
C LEU A 142 5.27 32.84 -2.77
N ALA A 143 6.49 32.51 -2.36
CA ALA A 143 7.58 32.16 -3.26
C ALA A 143 8.05 30.72 -2.98
N VAL A 144 8.16 29.91 -4.02
CA VAL A 144 8.59 28.52 -3.93
C VAL A 144 9.86 28.35 -4.74
N VAL A 145 10.92 27.87 -4.09
CA VAL A 145 12.21 27.58 -4.72
C VAL A 145 12.38 26.08 -4.77
N VAL A 146 12.39 25.51 -5.97
CA VAL A 146 12.55 24.08 -6.23
C VAL A 146 13.80 23.86 -7.07
N ALA A 147 14.58 22.82 -6.73
CA ALA A 147 15.73 22.38 -7.51
C ALA A 147 15.48 20.95 -8.02
N GLY A 148 15.43 20.80 -9.35
CA GLY A 148 15.13 19.54 -10.02
C GLY A 148 13.64 19.24 -10.13
N GLY A 149 13.30 18.18 -10.87
CA GLY A 149 11.93 17.78 -11.17
C GLY A 149 11.41 18.37 -12.47
N ASN A 150 10.12 18.16 -12.73
CA ASN A 150 9.43 18.69 -13.92
C ASN A 150 8.65 19.96 -13.55
N ASP A 151 9.01 21.08 -14.19
CA ASP A 151 8.43 22.41 -13.94
C ASP A 151 6.89 22.43 -14.06
N GLN A 152 6.32 21.65 -14.98
CA GLN A 152 4.87 21.62 -15.20
C GLN A 152 4.13 20.91 -14.06
N LEU A 153 4.67 19.79 -13.58
CA LEU A 153 4.11 19.06 -12.43
C LEU A 153 4.28 19.85 -11.12
N ILE A 154 5.41 20.54 -10.98
CA ILE A 154 5.69 21.42 -9.84
C ILE A 154 4.67 22.57 -9.82
N ALA A 155 4.46 23.25 -10.95
CA ALA A 155 3.51 24.35 -11.06
C ALA A 155 2.07 23.90 -10.75
N GLU A 156 1.66 22.73 -11.23
CA GLU A 156 0.34 22.17 -10.96
C GLU A 156 0.15 21.85 -9.48
N THR A 157 1.15 21.23 -8.86
CA THR A 157 1.14 20.86 -7.45
C THR A 157 1.05 22.10 -6.56
N ILE A 158 1.82 23.16 -6.88
CA ILE A 158 1.75 24.45 -6.19
C ILE A 158 0.35 25.06 -6.36
N ARG A 159 -0.20 25.08 -7.57
CA ARG A 159 -1.52 25.66 -7.85
C ARG A 159 -2.63 24.99 -7.03
N VAL A 160 -2.65 23.66 -6.96
CA VAL A 160 -3.68 22.89 -6.25
C VAL A 160 -3.59 23.10 -4.73
N LYS A 161 -2.37 23.24 -4.20
CA LYS A 161 -2.14 23.37 -2.75
C LYS A 161 -2.09 24.81 -2.25
N LYS A 162 -1.97 25.79 -3.13
CA LYS A 162 -1.93 27.22 -2.80
C LYS A 162 -3.27 27.67 -2.21
N ALA A 163 -3.20 28.48 -1.15
CA ALA A 163 -4.38 29.09 -0.56
C ALA A 163 -5.01 30.15 -1.51
N PRO A 164 -6.35 30.22 -1.59
CA PRO A 164 -7.02 31.24 -2.40
C PRO A 164 -6.68 32.65 -1.88
N GLY A 165 -6.43 33.59 -2.80
CA GLY A 165 -6.15 35.00 -2.48
C GLY A 165 -4.71 35.33 -2.08
N CYS A 166 -3.79 34.36 -2.13
CA CYS A 166 -2.35 34.62 -2.08
C CYS A 166 -1.83 34.83 -3.51
N ASP A 167 -0.80 35.65 -3.73
CA ASP A 167 -0.11 35.75 -5.02
C ASP A 167 1.13 34.86 -5.09
N LEU A 168 1.50 34.39 -6.29
CA LEU A 168 2.76 33.66 -6.48
C LEU A 168 3.83 34.65 -6.94
N TYR A 169 4.98 34.61 -6.28
CA TYR A 169 6.14 35.41 -6.63
C TYR A 169 7.31 34.50 -7.01
N GLY A 170 7.94 34.77 -8.15
CA GLY A 170 9.04 33.97 -8.66
C GLY A 170 9.57 34.49 -9.98
N ASN A 171 10.64 33.87 -10.45
CA ASN A 171 11.30 34.16 -11.73
C ASN A 171 10.91 33.19 -12.85
N THR A 172 10.33 32.03 -12.52
CA THR A 172 9.87 31.04 -13.49
C THR A 172 8.39 31.21 -13.77
N THR A 173 8.04 31.31 -15.05
CA THR A 173 6.65 31.34 -15.51
C THR A 173 6.37 30.05 -16.29
N VAL A 174 5.36 29.31 -15.86
CA VAL A 174 4.89 28.11 -16.56
C VAL A 174 3.52 28.43 -17.13
N ILE A 175 3.42 28.52 -18.45
CA ILE A 175 2.18 28.78 -19.15
C ILE A 175 1.46 27.44 -19.32
N ARG A 176 0.23 27.36 -18.85
CA ARG A 176 -0.65 26.23 -19.14
C ARG A 176 -1.65 26.67 -20.21
N PRO A 177 -1.80 25.93 -21.33
CA PRO A 177 -2.94 26.10 -22.20
C PRO A 177 -4.19 25.86 -21.37
N THR A 178 -5.11 26.82 -21.35
CA THR A 178 -6.44 26.51 -20.83
C THR A 178 -7.16 25.61 -21.84
N VAL A 179 -8.14 24.83 -21.38
CA VAL A 179 -8.99 24.03 -22.29
C VAL A 179 -9.80 24.95 -23.25
N TYR A 180 -9.71 26.27 -23.11
CA TYR A 180 -10.45 27.25 -23.91
C TYR A 180 -9.59 28.28 -24.67
N GLY A 181 -8.26 28.07 -24.80
CA GLY A 181 -7.37 29.04 -25.45
C GLY A 181 -6.92 30.10 -24.47
#